data_AF-A0A523WP54-F1
#
_entry.id   AF-A0A523WP54-F1
#
_cell.length_a   1.000
_cell.length_b   1.000
_cell.length_c   1.000
_cell.angle_alpha   90.00
_cell.angle_beta   90.00
_cell.angle_gamma   90.00
#
_symmetry.space_group_name_H-M   'P 1'
#
loop_
_entity.id
_entity.type
_entity.pdbx_description
1 polymer ?
#
loop_
_entity_poly.entity_id
_entity_poly.type
_entity_poly.pdbx_seq_one_letter_code
_entity_poly.pdbx_strand_id
1 'polypeptide(L)'
;MAYDATKLKDWQIAQAAEENMPTIDEWRERLNLQKDEIIPYGRLCRLDFLKVIERLKGRPDGKYIEVTAITPTPLGEGKTTTTMGI
;
A
#
# COMPACT_ATOMS: atom_id res chain seq x y z
N MET A 1 0.68 -13.96 -12.40
CA MET A 1 0.82 -15.21 -11.61
C MET A 1 1.44 -14.82 -10.28
N ALA A 2 0.95 -15.32 -9.14
CA ALA A 2 1.58 -14.99 -7.85
C ALA A 2 3.01 -15.56 -7.80
N TYR A 3 3.96 -14.79 -7.28
CA TYR A 3 5.33 -15.24 -7.09
C TYR A 3 5.41 -16.33 -6.01
N ASP A 4 6.28 -17.33 -6.17
CA ASP A 4 6.43 -18.42 -5.21
C ASP A 4 7.33 -18.00 -4.05
N ALA A 5 6.71 -17.60 -2.94
CA ALA A 5 7.40 -17.17 -1.71
C ALA A 5 8.17 -18.28 -0.98
N THR A 6 8.04 -19.55 -1.38
CA THR A 6 8.87 -20.64 -0.83
C THR A 6 10.20 -20.80 -1.57
N LYS A 7 10.29 -20.25 -2.78
CA LYS A 7 11.47 -20.34 -3.65
C LYS A 7 12.25 -19.03 -3.76
N LEU A 8 11.55 -17.91 -3.70
CA LEU A 8 12.13 -16.58 -3.87
C LEU A 8 12.23 -15.86 -2.52
N LYS A 9 13.30 -15.09 -2.33
CA LYS A 9 13.40 -14.15 -1.21
C LYS A 9 12.48 -12.95 -1.45
N ASP A 10 11.97 -12.34 -0.38
CA ASP A 10 11.04 -11.19 -0.45
C ASP A 10 11.50 -10.07 -1.39
N TRP A 11 12.79 -9.71 -1.34
CA TRP A 11 13.33 -8.67 -2.21
C TRP A 11 13.34 -9.05 -3.69
N GLN A 12 13.47 -10.34 -4.02
CA GLN A 12 13.40 -10.83 -5.40
C GLN A 12 11.97 -10.75 -5.94
N ILE A 13 11.00 -11.06 -5.07
CA ILE A 13 9.57 -10.89 -5.36
C ILE A 13 9.26 -9.42 -5.59
N ALA A 14 9.74 -8.53 -4.71
CA ALA A 14 9.56 -7.09 -4.85
C ALA A 14 10.18 -6.57 -6.16
N GLN A 15 11.41 -6.96 -6.47
CA GLN A 15 12.09 -6.55 -7.71
C GLN A 15 11.37 -7.05 -8.96
N ALA A 16 10.92 -8.31 -8.98
CA ALA A 16 10.16 -8.84 -10.12
C ALA A 16 8.80 -8.14 -10.28
N ALA A 17 8.15 -7.76 -9.17
CA ALA A 17 6.90 -7.01 -9.20
C ALA A 17 7.04 -5.60 -9.78
N GLU A 18 8.22 -4.98 -9.71
CA GLU A 18 8.45 -3.63 -10.27
C GLU A 18 8.21 -3.55 -11.78
N GLU A 19 8.43 -4.64 -12.52
CA GLU A 19 8.21 -4.72 -13.98
C GLU A 19 6.76 -4.41 -14.35
N ASN A 20 5.82 -4.87 -13.52
CA ASN A 20 4.38 -4.73 -13.74
C ASN A 20 3.72 -3.73 -12.79
N MET A 21 4.52 -2.93 -12.08
CA MET A 21 4.02 -1.95 -11.12
C MET A 21 3.30 -0.80 -11.85
N PRO A 22 2.04 -0.46 -11.49
CA PRO A 22 1.35 0.67 -12.09
C PRO A 22 2.10 1.97 -11.85
N THR A 23 2.03 2.86 -12.82
CA THR A 23 2.55 4.22 -12.74
C THR A 23 1.82 5.05 -11.70
N ILE A 24 2.43 6.17 -11.30
CA ILE A 24 1.84 7.13 -10.36
C ILE A 24 0.48 7.62 -10.88
N ASP A 25 0.36 7.88 -12.19
CA ASP A 25 -0.89 8.35 -12.79
C ASP A 25 -1.99 7.28 -12.81
N GLU A 26 -1.64 6.02 -13.08
CA GLU A 26 -2.59 4.91 -12.97
C GLU A 26 -3.08 4.73 -11.54
N TRP A 27 -2.19 4.83 -10.55
CA TRP A 27 -2.58 4.80 -9.13
C TRP A 27 -3.45 5.99 -8.74
N ARG A 28 -3.11 7.18 -9.21
CA ARG A 28 -3.91 8.40 -9.00
C ARG A 28 -5.35 8.21 -9.49
N GLU A 29 -5.52 7.62 -10.66
CA GLU A 29 -6.84 7.34 -11.22
C GLU A 29 -7.59 6.27 -10.43
N ARG A 30 -6.93 5.14 -10.12
CA ARG A 30 -7.54 4.04 -9.32
C ARG A 30 -7.98 4.48 -7.93
N LEU A 31 -7.23 5.38 -7.31
CA LEU A 31 -7.50 5.89 -5.95
C LEU A 31 -8.32 7.20 -5.94
N ASN A 32 -8.72 7.71 -7.11
CA ASN A 32 -9.45 8.97 -7.27
C ASN A 32 -8.78 10.16 -6.56
N LEU A 33 -7.46 10.25 -6.75
CA LEU A 33 -6.61 11.34 -6.26
C LEU A 33 -6.56 12.48 -7.29
N GLN A 34 -6.53 13.72 -6.81
CA GLN A 34 -6.36 14.90 -7.65
C GLN A 34 -4.90 15.10 -8.00
N LYS A 35 -4.63 15.76 -9.14
CA LYS A 35 -3.25 15.95 -9.62
C LYS A 35 -2.38 16.72 -8.64
N ASP A 36 -2.95 17.69 -7.94
CA ASP A 36 -2.23 18.55 -6.99
C ASP A 36 -2.13 17.97 -5.57
N GLU A 37 -2.65 16.75 -5.36
CA GLU A 37 -2.50 15.95 -4.13
C GLU A 37 -1.29 15.01 -4.18
N ILE A 38 -0.62 14.93 -5.33
CA ILE A 38 0.56 14.08 -5.56
C ILE A 38 1.82 14.93 -5.47
N ILE A 39 2.77 14.49 -4.63
CA ILE A 39 4.10 15.06 -4.53
C ILE A 39 5.07 14.10 -5.25
N PRO A 40 5.63 14.48 -6.42
CA PRO A 40 6.52 13.60 -7.18
C PRO A 40 7.75 13.16 -6.38
N TYR A 41 8.10 11.87 -6.43
CA TYR A 41 9.26 11.30 -5.74
C TYR A 41 9.91 10.15 -6.52
N GLY A 42 10.58 10.49 -7.62
CA GLY A 42 11.18 9.49 -8.52
C GLY A 42 10.12 8.61 -9.17
N ARG A 43 10.33 7.28 -9.16
CA ARG A 43 9.36 6.29 -9.67
C ARG A 43 8.12 6.15 -8.76
N LEU A 44 8.18 6.70 -7.55
CA LEU A 44 7.10 6.69 -6.56
C LEU A 44 6.57 8.12 -6.35
N CYS A 45 5.58 8.23 -5.49
CA CYS A 45 5.06 9.52 -5.04
C CYS A 45 4.85 9.54 -3.54
N ARG A 46 4.74 10.76 -2.99
CA ARG A 46 4.14 11.01 -1.68
C ARG A 46 2.78 11.65 -1.90
N LEU A 47 1.91 11.56 -0.89
CA LEU A 47 0.60 12.20 -0.91
C LEU A 47 0.61 13.46 -0.03
N ASP A 48 -0.01 14.52 -0.50
CA ASP A 48 -0.33 15.69 0.31
C ASP A 48 -1.57 15.37 1.17
N PHE A 49 -1.30 14.79 2.35
CA PHE A 49 -2.35 14.35 3.29
C PHE A 49 -3.31 15.48 3.67
N LEU A 50 -2.80 16.70 3.86
CA LEU A 50 -3.62 17.82 4.32
C LEU A 50 -4.64 18.26 3.25
N LYS A 51 -4.22 18.29 1.98
CA LYS A 51 -5.15 18.56 0.87
C LYS A 51 -6.21 17.48 0.73
N VAL A 52 -5.78 16.21 0.80
CA VAL A 52 -6.69 15.06 0.67
C VAL A 52 -7.75 15.09 1.78
N ILE A 53 -7.34 15.28 3.03
CA ILE A 53 -8.28 15.23 4.16
C ILE A 53 -9.23 16.43 4.18
N GLU A 54 -8.78 17.64 3.80
CA GLU A 54 -9.67 18.81 3.72
C GLU A 54 -10.70 18.64 2.59
N ARG A 55 -10.32 18.11 1.42
CA ARG A 55 -11.26 17.80 0.33
C ARG A 55 -12.29 16.74 0.74
N LEU A 56 -11.87 15.73 1.50
CA LEU A 56 -12.71 14.59 1.88
C LEU A 56 -13.50 14.80 3.18
N LYS A 57 -13.32 15.92 3.88
CA LYS A 57 -13.91 16.24 5.19
C LYS A 57 -15.44 16.04 5.32
N GLY A 58 -16.18 16.19 4.23
CA GLY A 58 -17.63 16.00 4.20
C GLY A 58 -18.09 14.58 3.86
N ARG A 59 -17.17 13.65 3.59
CA ARG A 59 -17.50 12.25 3.27
C ARG A 59 -17.59 11.41 4.54
N PRO A 60 -18.49 10.41 4.59
CA PRO A 60 -18.48 9.45 5.69
C PRO A 60 -17.19 8.64 5.68
N ASP A 61 -16.71 8.30 6.86
CA ASP A 61 -15.56 7.41 7.01
C ASP A 61 -15.85 6.02 6.44
N GLY A 62 -14.79 5.38 5.92
CA GLY A 62 -14.82 3.99 5.52
C GLY A 62 -14.92 3.04 6.73
N LYS A 63 -14.87 1.73 6.47
CA LYS A 63 -14.74 0.74 7.54
C LYS A 63 -13.29 0.75 8.05
N TYR A 64 -13.14 0.94 9.36
CA TYR A 64 -11.86 0.76 10.04
C TYR A 64 -11.71 -0.69 10.48
N ILE A 65 -10.66 -1.36 10.01
CA ILE A 65 -10.35 -2.76 10.33
C ILE A 65 -9.03 -2.77 11.09
N GLU A 66 -9.08 -3.21 12.35
CA GLU A 66 -7.89 -3.39 13.17
C GLU A 66 -7.38 -4.83 13.05
N VAL A 67 -6.14 -4.99 12.58
CA VAL A 67 -5.46 -6.28 12.55
C VAL A 67 -4.50 -6.35 13.74
N THR A 68 -4.79 -7.26 14.68
CA THR A 68 -3.96 -7.50 15.85
C THR A 68 -3.37 -8.91 15.84
N ALA A 69 -2.44 -9.17 16.75
CA ALA A 69 -1.83 -10.48 16.94
C ALA A 69 -1.73 -10.80 18.44
N ILE A 70 -1.48 -12.07 18.75
CA ILE A 70 -1.11 -12.50 20.10
C ILE A 70 0.24 -11.89 20.52
N THR A 71 0.63 -12.10 21.78
CA THR A 71 1.95 -11.71 22.29
C THR A 71 3.06 -12.24 21.37
N PRO A 72 4.02 -11.40 20.94
CA PRO A 72 5.09 -11.82 20.04
C PRO A 72 5.92 -12.99 20.58
N THR A 73 6.32 -13.86 19.67
CA THR A 73 7.14 -15.04 19.88
C THR A 73 8.32 -15.04 18.90
N PRO A 74 9.40 -15.79 19.17
CA PRO A 74 10.54 -15.89 18.23
C PRO A 74 10.20 -16.49 16.86
N LEU A 75 9.07 -17.19 16.73
CA LEU A 75 8.62 -17.78 15.46
C LEU A 75 7.99 -16.75 14.52
N GLY A 76 7.52 -15.62 15.07
CA GLY A 76 6.81 -14.59 14.33
C GLY A 76 5.36 -14.95 14.02
N GLU A 77 4.51 -13.92 14.02
CA GLU A 77 3.05 -14.07 13.91
C GLU A 77 2.54 -13.68 12.51
N GLY A 78 3.39 -13.04 11.70
CA GLY A 78 3.03 -12.63 10.34
C GLY A 78 1.99 -11.51 10.28
N LYS A 79 1.80 -10.71 11.34
CA LYS A 79 0.77 -9.66 11.42
C LYS A 79 0.74 -8.75 10.18
N THR A 80 1.87 -8.16 9.80
CA THR A 80 1.95 -7.23 8.66
C THR A 80 1.67 -7.92 7.33
N THR A 81 2.17 -9.14 7.14
CA THR A 81 1.91 -9.95 5.94
C THR A 81 0.41 -10.23 5.79
N THR A 82 -0.25 -10.58 6.89
CA THR A 82 -1.71 -10.78 6.93
C THR A 82 -2.45 -9.47 6.65
N THR A 83 -2.02 -8.34 7.22
CA THR A 83 -2.61 -7.01 6.94
C THR A 83 -2.53 -6.63 5.46
N MET A 84 -1.46 -6.99 4.76
CA MET A 84 -1.33 -6.71 3.32
C MET A 84 -2.15 -7.66 2.44
N GLY A 85 -2.52 -8.84 2.94
CA GLY A 85 -3.23 -9.87 2.18
C GLY A 85 -4.76 -9.85 2.30
N ILE A 86 -5.30 -9.13 3.30
CA ILE A 86 -6.74 -8.92 3.51
C ILE A 86 -7.16 -7.62 2.82
#